data_AF-A0A2D4GA50-F1
#
_entry.id   AF-A0A2D4GA50-F1
#
_cell.length_a   1.000
_cell.length_b   1.000
_cell.length_c   1.000
_cell.angle_alpha   90.00
_cell.angle_beta   90.00
_cell.angle_gamma   90.00
#
_symmetry.space_group_name_H-M   'P 1'
#
loop_
_entity.id
_entity.type
_entity.pdbx_description
1 polymer ?
#
loop_
_entity_poly.entity_id
_entity_poly.type
_entity_poly.pdbx_seq_one_letter_code
_entity_poly.pdbx_strand_id
1 'polypeptide(L)'
;SIPEQQLHFNRIQGTYTLNGDHWSETSFFGVFQARWGDVDVSAVCQYQILDVQKVFEGPYKEYSEIAQKWIRYSDQEPVPRPGACITDWHRYNSFSTSL
;
A
#
# COMPACT_ATOMS: atom_id res chain seq x y z
N SER A 1 -6.35 13.97 -32.25
CA SER A 1 -5.40 13.45 -31.24
C SER A 1 -6.16 12.43 -30.41
N ILE A 2 -5.66 11.20 -30.32
CA ILE A 2 -6.31 10.12 -29.55
C ILE A 2 -6.14 10.47 -28.06
N PRO A 3 -7.20 10.45 -27.23
CA PRO A 3 -7.05 10.75 -25.81
C PRO A 3 -6.11 9.72 -25.20
N GLU A 4 -5.14 10.19 -24.43
CA GLU A 4 -4.20 9.39 -23.67
C GLU A 4 -5.02 8.58 -22.64
N GLN A 5 -5.51 7.40 -23.04
CA GLN A 5 -6.13 6.47 -22.11
C GLN A 5 -5.07 6.14 -21.08
N GLN A 6 -5.35 6.51 -19.82
CA GLN A 6 -4.46 6.23 -18.71
C GLN A 6 -4.33 4.71 -18.56
N LEU A 7 -3.25 4.16 -19.12
CA LEU A 7 -2.98 2.73 -19.12
C LEU A 7 -2.48 2.32 -17.74
N HIS A 8 -3.32 1.61 -16.98
CA HIS A 8 -2.95 1.09 -15.67
C HIS A 8 -2.50 -0.37 -15.77
N PHE A 9 -1.26 -0.63 -15.38
CA PHE A 9 -0.72 -1.99 -15.24
C PHE A 9 -1.12 -2.56 -13.88
N ASN A 10 -2.34 -3.08 -13.80
CA ASN A 10 -2.97 -3.47 -12.54
C ASN A 10 -2.89 -4.98 -12.22
N ARG A 11 -2.37 -5.81 -13.13
CA ARG A 11 -2.27 -7.26 -12.91
C ARG A 11 -0.83 -7.68 -12.64
N ILE A 12 -0.49 -7.87 -11.37
CA ILE A 12 0.84 -8.37 -10.97
C ILE A 12 1.06 -9.80 -11.49
N GLN A 13 2.22 -10.04 -12.09
CA GLN A 13 2.64 -11.36 -12.61
C GLN A 13 3.73 -11.99 -11.74
N GLY A 14 4.58 -11.17 -11.13
CA GLY A 14 5.66 -11.63 -10.28
C GLY A 14 6.32 -10.48 -9.53
N THR A 15 7.07 -10.82 -8.48
CA THR A 15 7.82 -9.87 -7.67
C THR A 15 9.24 -10.35 -7.40
N TYR A 16 10.14 -9.41 -7.15
CA TYR A 16 11.49 -9.67 -6.67
C TYR A 16 11.85 -8.64 -5.61
N THR A 17 12.53 -9.07 -4.55
CA THR A 17 13.00 -8.18 -3.48
C THR A 17 14.50 -8.01 -3.60
N LEU A 18 14.94 -6.77 -3.73
CA LEU A 18 16.34 -6.38 -3.71
C LEU A 18 16.64 -5.74 -2.36
N ASN A 19 17.47 -6.40 -1.56
CA ASN A 19 17.93 -5.87 -0.29
C ASN A 19 19.08 -4.87 -0.53
N GLY A 20 19.06 -3.75 0.19
CA GLY A 20 20.21 -2.84 0.32
C GLY A 20 21.07 -3.19 1.53
N ASP A 21 22.04 -2.33 1.85
CA ASP A 21 22.90 -2.51 3.03
C ASP A 21 22.08 -2.34 4.33
N HIS A 22 21.09 -1.45 4.29
CA HIS A 22 20.10 -1.26 5.35
C HIS A 22 18.72 -1.69 4.89
N TRP A 23 17.88 -2.14 5.82
CA TRP A 23 16.50 -2.54 5.51
C TRP A 23 15.71 -1.42 4.83
N SER A 24 15.95 -0.15 5.19
CA SER A 24 15.30 1.04 4.62
C SER A 24 15.61 1.28 3.15
N GLU A 25 16.64 0.65 2.61
CA GLU A 25 17.03 0.73 1.20
C GLU A 25 16.41 -0.40 0.36
N THR A 26 15.66 -1.31 0.99
CA THR A 26 14.99 -2.43 0.31
C THR A 26 14.05 -1.92 -0.77
N SER A 27 14.20 -2.48 -1.97
CA SER A 27 13.35 -2.19 -3.13
C SER A 27 12.61 -3.44 -3.58
N PHE A 28 11.31 -3.31 -3.82
CA PHE A 28 10.47 -4.32 -4.45
C PHE A 28 10.32 -4.02 -5.93
N PHE A 29 10.60 -5.00 -6.77
CA PHE A 29 10.30 -4.95 -8.19
C PHE A 29 9.07 -5.78 -8.46
N GLY A 30 8.12 -5.23 -9.20
CA GLY A 30 6.92 -5.94 -9.65
C GLY A 30 6.83 -5.93 -11.17
N VAL A 31 6.53 -7.08 -11.76
CA VAL A 31 6.15 -7.19 -13.18
C VAL A 31 4.63 -7.13 -13.25
N PHE A 32 4.10 -6.17 -14.00
CA PHE A 32 2.66 -5.95 -14.14
C PHE A 32 2.25 -6.07 -15.60
N GLN A 33 1.04 -6.57 -15.84
CA GLN A 33 0.45 -6.68 -17.16
C GLN A 33 -0.81 -5.82 -17.26
N ALA A 34 -1.04 -5.25 -18.44
CA ALA A 34 -2.27 -4.59 -18.84
C ALA A 34 -2.70 -5.09 -20.23
N ARG A 35 -3.96 -4.84 -20.59
CA ARG A 35 -4.43 -4.97 -21.97
C ARG A 35 -4.66 -3.57 -22.54
N TRP A 36 -4.05 -3.29 -23.69
CA TRP A 36 -4.26 -2.07 -24.43
C TRP A 36 -4.91 -2.40 -25.78
N GLY A 37 -6.22 -2.20 -25.87
CA GLY A 37 -7.01 -2.80 -26.96
C GLY A 37 -6.88 -4.32 -26.92
N ASP A 38 -6.45 -4.92 -28.03
CA ASP A 38 -6.21 -6.36 -28.16
C ASP A 38 -4.75 -6.77 -27.92
N VAL A 39 -3.90 -5.84 -27.49
CA VAL A 39 -2.47 -6.11 -27.23
C VAL A 39 -2.23 -6.29 -25.74
N ASP A 40 -1.56 -7.37 -25.38
CA ASP A 40 -1.01 -7.57 -24.04
C ASP A 40 0.31 -6.82 -23.90
N VAL A 41 0.39 -5.95 -22.88
CA VAL A 41 1.55 -5.11 -22.60
C VAL A 41 1.97 -5.28 -21.14
N SER A 42 3.27 -5.15 -20.88
CA SER A 42 3.84 -5.33 -19.55
C SER A 42 4.69 -4.13 -19.14
N ALA A 43 4.78 -3.90 -17.83
CA ALA A 43 5.65 -2.92 -17.21
C ALA A 43 6.39 -3.53 -16.02
N VAL A 44 7.58 -3.00 -15.72
CA VAL A 44 8.30 -3.29 -14.49
C VAL A 44 8.31 -2.02 -13.65
N CYS A 45 7.86 -2.12 -12.41
CA CYS A 45 7.84 -1.00 -11.47
C CYS A 45 8.72 -1.31 -10.25
N GLN A 46 9.40 -0.30 -9.73
CA GLN A 46 10.17 -0.36 -8.49
C GLN A 46 9.42 0.41 -7.39
N TYR A 47 9.41 -0.14 -6.18
CA TYR A 47 8.83 0.46 -4.98
C TYR A 47 9.81 0.37 -3.83
N GLN A 48 10.09 1.47 -3.15
CA GLN A 48 10.95 1.48 -1.96
C GLN A 48 10.14 1.13 -0.71
N ILE A 49 10.73 0.36 0.22
CA ILE A 49 10.05 -0.02 1.48
C ILE A 49 9.56 1.19 2.28
N LEU A 50 10.28 2.32 2.23
CA LEU A 50 9.89 3.54 2.93
C LEU A 50 8.61 4.15 2.36
N ASP A 51 8.37 4.04 1.06
CA ASP A 51 7.12 4.51 0.46
C ASP A 51 5.95 3.59 0.82
N VAL A 52 6.21 2.29 0.92
CA VAL A 52 5.23 1.32 1.44
C VAL A 52 4.87 1.64 2.90
N GLN A 53 5.85 1.94 3.74
CA GLN A 53 5.61 2.34 5.14
C GLN A 53 4.80 3.62 5.25
N LYS A 54 5.12 4.66 4.46
CA LYS A 54 4.34 5.91 4.45
C LYS A 54 2.86 5.67 4.12
N VAL A 55 2.55 4.70 3.24
CA VAL A 55 1.16 4.34 2.92
C VAL A 55 0.49 3.65 4.11
N PHE A 56 1.18 2.74 4.81
CA PHE A 56 0.62 2.07 6.01
C PHE A 56 0.46 3.00 7.22
N GLU A 57 1.30 4.02 7.34
CA GLU A 57 1.17 5.12 8.32
C GLU A 57 0.14 6.18 7.88
N GLY A 58 -0.34 6.07 6.64
CA GLY A 58 -1.31 6.96 6.05
C GLY A 58 -2.76 6.67 6.48
N PRO A 59 -3.73 7.33 5.87
CA PRO A 59 -5.13 7.24 6.29
C PRO A 59 -5.73 5.88 5.93
N TYR A 60 -6.61 5.38 6.80
CA TYR A 60 -7.44 4.23 6.45
C TYR A 60 -8.47 4.59 5.40
N LYS A 61 -8.89 3.59 4.62
CA LYS A 61 -9.99 3.70 3.66
C LYS A 61 -11.22 3.03 4.26
N GLU A 62 -12.35 3.71 4.24
CA GLU A 62 -13.63 3.18 4.72
C GLU A 62 -14.70 3.26 3.63
N TYR A 63 -15.68 2.36 3.67
CA TYR A 63 -16.84 2.44 2.78
C TYR A 63 -17.91 3.28 3.47
N SER A 64 -18.23 4.43 2.89
CA SER A 64 -19.33 5.27 3.38
C SER A 64 -20.65 4.76 2.83
N GLU A 65 -21.53 4.28 3.70
CA GLU A 65 -22.90 3.91 3.31
C GLU A 65 -23.72 5.12 2.84
N ILE A 66 -23.46 6.31 3.37
CA ILE A 66 -24.17 7.54 2.97
C ILE A 66 -23.73 7.96 1.57
N ALA A 67 -22.42 7.99 1.31
CA ALA A 67 -21.88 8.42 0.02
C ALA A 67 -21.81 7.29 -1.03
N GLN A 68 -22.12 6.05 -0.64
CA GLN A 68 -22.02 4.83 -1.47
C GLN A 68 -20.68 4.72 -2.22
N LYS A 69 -19.58 5.06 -1.53
CA LYS A 69 -18.23 5.03 -2.08
C LYS A 69 -17.18 4.86 -0.99
N TRP A 70 -16.00 4.42 -1.41
CA TRP A 70 -14.83 4.43 -0.55
C TRP A 70 -14.33 5.86 -0.32
N ILE A 71 -14.14 6.22 0.93
CA ILE A 71 -13.61 7.52 1.36
C ILE A 71 -12.42 7.31 2.30
N ARG A 72 -11.77 8.42 2.64
CA ARG A 72 -10.74 8.46 3.68
C ARG A 72 -11.43 8.46 5.05
N TYR A 73 -11.03 7.55 5.92
CA TYR A 73 -11.42 7.57 7.33
C TYR A 73 -10.93 8.86 7.98
N SER A 74 -11.84 9.58 8.65
CA SER A 74 -11.56 10.90 9.22
C SER A 74 -11.69 10.97 10.74
N ASP A 75 -12.18 9.93 11.38
CA ASP A 75 -12.33 9.88 12.84
C ASP A 75 -10.97 9.66 13.53
N GLN A 76 -10.98 9.72 14.86
CA GLN A 76 -9.78 9.52 15.66
C GLN A 76 -9.24 8.09 15.50
N GLU A 77 -7.97 7.98 15.13
CA GLU A 77 -7.30 6.69 14.99
C GLU A 77 -7.19 5.97 16.36
N PRO A 78 -7.53 4.66 16.43
CA PRO A 78 -7.35 3.87 17.64
C PRO A 78 -5.88 3.83 18.10
N VAL A 79 -5.67 3.70 19.42
CA VAL A 79 -4.35 3.55 20.02
C VAL A 79 -4.31 2.19 20.76
N PRO A 80 -3.36 1.30 20.44
CA PRO A 80 -2.30 1.43 19.43
C PRO A 80 -2.86 1.43 18.00
N ARG A 81 -2.16 2.09 17.08
CA ARG A 81 -2.59 2.18 15.68
C ARG A 81 -2.73 0.77 15.06
N PRO A 82 -3.88 0.44 14.44
CA PRO A 82 -4.07 -0.86 13.78
C PRO A 82 -2.97 -1.19 12.76
N GLY A 83 -2.30 -2.32 12.97
CA GLY A 83 -1.16 -2.79 12.17
C GLY A 83 0.22 -2.45 12.76
N ALA A 84 0.28 -1.62 13.80
CA ALA A 84 1.52 -1.33 14.52
C ALA A 84 1.93 -2.50 15.42
N CYS A 85 3.24 -2.69 15.58
CA CYS A 85 3.78 -3.65 16.53
C CYS A 85 3.54 -3.19 17.98
N ILE A 86 3.19 -4.13 18.85
CA ILE A 86 3.07 -3.87 20.30
C ILE A 86 4.46 -3.72 20.91
N THR A 87 4.72 -2.55 21.48
CA THR A 87 5.99 -2.15 22.11
C THR A 87 5.90 -2.36 23.61
N ASP A 88 7.01 -2.20 24.32
CA ASP A 88 7.02 -2.30 25.78
C ASP A 88 6.19 -1.19 26.44
N TRP A 89 6.15 0.00 25.84
CA TRP A 89 5.25 1.07 26.30
C TRP A 89 3.77 0.66 26.15
N HIS A 90 3.40 0.04 25.02
CA HIS A 90 2.04 -0.47 24.84
C HIS A 90 1.69 -1.51 25.92
N ARG A 91 2.59 -2.47 26.18
CA ARG A 91 2.39 -3.52 27.22
C ARG A 91 2.28 -2.93 28.62
N TYR A 92 3.11 -1.93 28.95
CA TYR A 92 3.02 -1.22 30.23
C TYR A 92 1.66 -0.55 30.42
N ASN A 93 1.05 -0.06 29.33
CA ASN A 93 -0.29 0.51 29.31
C ASN A 93 -1.40 -0.54 29.07
N SER A 94 -1.13 -1.83 29.34
CA SER A 94 -2.10 -2.94 29.25
C SER A 94 -2.67 -3.20 27.85
N PHE A 95 -1.99 -2.72 26.79
CA PHE A 95 -2.32 -3.12 25.43
C PHE A 95 -1.66 -4.45 25.08
N SER A 96 -2.47 -5.44 24.70
CA SER A 96 -2.02 -6.74 24.17
C SER A 96 -2.14 -6.85 22.65
N THR A 97 -2.88 -5.94 22.01
CA THR A 97 -3.22 -5.94 20.58
C THR A 97 -3.34 -4.51 20.07
N SER A 98 -3.08 -4.30 18.78
CA SER A 98 -3.29 -3.03 18.06
C SER A 98 -4.67 -2.97 17.38
N LEU A 99 -5.50 -3.99 17.60
CA LEU A 99 -6.86 -4.14 17.09
C LEU A 99 -7.84 -4.06 18.26
#